data_AF-X5QYG0-F1
#
_entry.id   AF-X5QYG0-F1
#
_cell.length_a   1.000
_cell.length_b   1.000
_cell.length_c   1.000
_cell.angle_alpha   90.00
_cell.angle_beta   90.00
_cell.angle_gamma   90.00
#
_symmetry.space_group_name_H-M   'P 1'
#
loop_
_entity.id
_entity.type
_entity.pdbx_description
1 polymer ?
#
loop_
_entity_poly.entity_id
_entity_poly.type
_entity_poly.pdbx_seq_one_letter_code
_entity_poly.pdbx_strand_id
1 'polypeptide(L)' 'MSDAYRTVTALVRQVRENSIMVEVASRQGWQSIPRSLIHGADEIKLDRIDFSGHGQEHTFRLMEWKAEELGLA' A
#
# COMPACT_ATOMS: atom_id res chain seq x y z
N MET A 1 -16.85 -12.24 9.40
CA MET A 1 -16.10 -11.93 8.17
C MET A 1 -14.64 -11.97 8.58
N SER A 2 -13.86 -12.95 8.10
CA SER A 2 -12.43 -12.93 8.39
C SER A 2 -11.82 -11.77 7.60
N ASP A 3 -11.04 -10.93 8.27
CA ASP A 3 -10.24 -9.89 7.63
C ASP A 3 -9.20 -10.57 6.72
N ALA A 4 -9.59 -10.86 5.49
CA ALA A 4 -8.74 -11.49 4.51
C ALA A 4 -7.76 -10.44 3.97
N TYR A 5 -6.48 -10.80 3.96
CA TYR A 5 -5.43 -10.00 3.34
C TYR A 5 -5.04 -10.61 1.99
N ARG A 6 -4.73 -9.76 1.02
CA ARG A 6 -4.18 -10.12 -0.28
C ARG A 6 -2.81 -9.47 -0.44
N THR A 7 -1.86 -10.20 -1.01
CA THR A 7 -0.55 -9.67 -1.38
C THR A 7 -0.69 -8.83 -2.64
N VAL A 8 -0.29 -7.55 -2.56
CA VAL A 8 -0.31 -6.61 -3.68
C VAL A 8 1.09 -6.03 -3.88
N THR A 9 1.41 -5.67 -5.12
CA THR A 9 2.62 -4.90 -5.45
C THR A 9 2.17 -3.54 -5.97
N ALA A 10 2.63 -2.47 -5.32
CA ALA A 10 2.32 -1.10 -5.73
C ALA A 10 3.54 -0.20 -5.60
N LEU A 11 3.60 0.86 -6.41
CA LEU A 11 4.66 1.85 -6.31
C LEU A 11 4.33 2.82 -5.17
N VAL A 12 5.02 2.67 -4.04
CA VAL A 12 4.86 3.53 -2.88
C VAL A 12 5.63 4.82 -3.12
N ARG A 13 4.93 5.96 -3.15
CA ARG A 13 5.51 7.28 -3.42
C ARG A 13 5.84 8.03 -2.13
N GLN A 14 5.04 7.84 -1.08
CA GLN A 14 5.21 8.53 0.19
C GLN A 14 4.66 7.68 1.33
N VAL A 15 5.40 7.56 2.43
CA VAL A 15 4.87 7.06 3.71
C VAL A 15 4.56 8.24 4.62
N ARG A 16 3.37 8.23 5.21
CA ARG A 16 2.92 9.18 6.23
C ARG A 16 2.67 8.41 7.52
N GLU A 17 2.49 9.14 8.61
CA GLU A 17 2.23 8.56 9.93
C GLU A 17 1.11 7.51 9.91
N ASN A 18 -0.02 7.81 9.26
CA ASN A 18 -1.23 6.97 9.28
C ASN A 18 -1.61 6.35 7.92
N SER A 19 -0.86 6.65 6.85
CA SER A 19 -1.20 6.16 5.51
C SER A 19 0.03 6.10 4.60
N ILE A 20 -0.08 5.34 3.52
CA ILE A 20 0.87 5.40 2.41
C ILE A 20 0.19 5.96 1.17
N MET A 21 0.94 6.69 0.37
CA MET A 21 0.54 7.13 -0.97
C MET A 21 1.13 6.17 -1.97
N VAL A 22 0.28 5.52 -2.75
CA VAL A 22 0.69 4.59 -3.80
C VAL A 22 0.21 5.08 -5.16
N GLU A 23 0.97 4.74 -6.18
CA GLU A 23 0.53 4.87 -7.56
C GLU A 23 -0.11 3.56 -8.00
N VAL A 24 -1.28 3.68 -8.62
CA VAL A 24 -2.09 2.55 -9.06
C VAL A 24 -2.34 2.73 -10.55
N ALA A 25 -1.82 1.84 -11.39
CA ALA A 25 -1.86 2.00 -12.84
C ALA A 25 -3.29 2.11 -13.42
N SER A 26 -4.26 1.46 -12.77
CA SER A 26 -5.67 1.47 -13.17
C SER A 26 -6.42 2.75 -12.78
N ARG A 27 -5.78 3.67 -12.02
CA ARG A 27 -6.41 4.89 -11.52
C ARG A 27 -5.54 6.11 -11.81
N GLN A 28 -6.18 7.25 -12.04
CA GLN A 28 -5.45 8.51 -12.18
C GLN A 28 -5.04 9.04 -10.80
N GLY A 29 -3.76 9.40 -10.67
CA GLY A 29 -3.22 10.04 -9.47
C GLY A 29 -2.92 9.08 -8.32
N TRP A 30 -2.34 9.64 -7.26
CA TRP A 30 -1.90 8.86 -6.10
C TRP A 30 -3.08 8.50 -5.21
N GLN A 31 -3.13 7.24 -4.80
CA GLN A 31 -4.15 6.69 -3.92
C GLN A 31 -3.60 6.60 -2.50
N SER A 32 -4.39 7.00 -1.52
CA SER A 32 -4.03 6.87 -0.11
C SER A 32 -4.56 5.53 0.44
N ILE A 33 -3.66 4.77 1.07
CA ILE A 33 -3.98 3.53 1.77
C ILE A 33 -3.72 3.75 3.27
N PRO A 34 -4.74 3.67 4.14
CA PRO A 34 -4.55 3.68 5.58
C PRO A 34 -3.67 2.52 6.03
N ARG A 35 -2.72 2.78 6.93
CA ARG A 35 -1.80 1.73 7.44
C ARG A 35 -2.54 0.64 8.21
N SER A 36 -3.68 0.97 8.82
CA SER A 36 -4.56 -0.01 9.47
C SER A 36 -5.11 -1.10 8.54
N LEU A 37 -5.08 -0.88 7.22
CA LEU A 37 -5.48 -1.87 6.23
C LEU A 37 -4.31 -2.73 5.74
N ILE A 38 -3.09 -2.44 6.19
CA ILE A 38 -1.88 -3.18 5.84
C ILE A 38 -1.60 -4.17 6.96
N HIS A 39 -1.13 -5.35 6.61
CA HIS A 39 -0.75 -6.33 7.61
C HIS A 39 0.43 -5.82 8.44
N GLY A 40 0.35 -5.87 9.78
CA GLY A 40 1.31 -5.22 10.68
C GLY A 40 2.78 -5.61 10.48
N ALA A 41 3.07 -6.86 10.08
CA ALA A 41 4.44 -7.27 9.75
C ALA A 41 5.04 -6.58 8.50
N ASP A 42 4.21 -6.12 7.57
CA ASP A 42 4.63 -5.36 6.41
C ASP A 42 4.61 -3.86 6.69
N GLU A 43 3.74 -3.42 7.61
CA GLU A 43 3.73 -2.04 8.12
C GLU A 43 5.10 -1.62 8.68
N ILE A 44 5.73 -2.45 9.49
CA ILE A 44 7.06 -2.17 10.09
C ILE A 44 8.15 -1.99 9.01
N LYS A 45 7.98 -2.62 7.84
CA LYS A 45 8.94 -2.52 6.73
C LYS A 45 8.80 -1.19 5.99
N LEU A 46 7.58 -0.63 5.92
CA LEU A 46 7.30 0.63 5.24
C LEU A 46 8.05 1.81 5.87
N ASP A 47 8.25 1.82 7.20
CA ASP A 47 8.99 2.88 7.90
C ASP A 47 10.49 2.88 7.59
N ARG A 48 11.01 1.80 6.98
CA ARG A 48 12.42 1.68 6.59
C ARG A 48 12.67 2.02 5.12
N ILE A 49 11.62 2.41 4.40
CA ILE A 49 11.74 2.78 2.98
C ILE A 49 12.30 4.19 2.90
N ASP A 50 13.48 4.31 2.28
CA ASP A 50 14.09 5.59 1.95
C ASP A 50 13.60 6.02 0.55
N PHE A 51 12.77 7.07 0.51
CA PHE A 51 12.18 7.56 -0.73
C PHE A 51 13.20 8.48 -1.43
N SER A 52 14.05 7.90 -2.26
CA SER A 52 15.02 8.62 -3.11
C SER A 52 14.38 9.44 -4.25
N GLY A 53 13.13 9.91 -4.09
CA GLY A 53 12.43 10.83 -4.98
C GLY A 53 11.53 10.19 -6.04
N HIS A 54 11.72 8.91 -6.37
CA HIS A 54 10.97 8.25 -7.46
C HIS A 54 9.92 7.23 -6.99
N GLY A 55 9.67 7.12 -5.69
CA GLY A 55 8.90 6.01 -5.14
C GLY A 55 9.60 4.67 -5.34
N GLN A 56 9.14 3.66 -4.62
CA GLN A 56 9.70 2.32 -4.70
C GLN A 56 8.57 1.29 -4.81
N GLU A 57 8.72 0.34 -5.73
CA GLU A 57 7.79 -0.79 -5.78
C GLU A 57 7.92 -1.60 -4.51
N HIS A 58 6.79 -1.81 -3.85
CA HIS A 58 6.74 -2.57 -2.62
C HIS A 58 5.62 -3.58 -2.67
N THR A 59 5.95 -4.80 -2.24
CA THR A 59 4.99 -5.89 -2.11
C THR A 59 4.61 -6.01 -0.65
N PHE A 60 3.32 -5.87 -0.36
CA PHE A 60 2.78 -5.92 1.00
C PHE A 60 1.40 -6.57 1.01
N ARG A 61 0.97 -7.02 2.19
CA ARG A 61 -0.39 -7.54 2.38
C ARG A 61 -1.34 -6.39 2.72
N LEU A 62 -2.38 -6.25 1.90
CA LEU A 62 -3.45 -5.28 2.02
C LEU A 62 -4.78 -6.00 2.25
N MET A 63 -5.70 -5.41 3.02
CA MET A 63 -7.06 -5.93 3.15
C MET A 63 -7.69 -6.18 1.78
N GLU A 64 -8.25 -7.37 1.58
CA GLU A 64 -8.72 -7.86 0.27
C GLU A 64 -9.70 -6.89 -0.39
N TRP A 65 -10.71 -6.42 0.37
CA TRP A 65 -11.69 -5.45 -0.14
C TRP A 65 -11.04 -4.16 -0.64
N LYS A 66 -9.95 -3.70 0.00
CA LYS A 66 -9.26 -2.47 -0.39
C LYS A 66 -8.39 -2.71 -1.62
N ALA A 67 -7.78 -3.89 -1.72
CA ALA A 67 -7.03 -4.30 -2.90
C ALA A 67 -7.94 -4.37 -4.14
N GLU A 68 -9.13 -4.95 -4.00
CA GLU A 68 -10.15 -4.99 -5.05
C GLU A 68 -10.68 -3.59 -5.38
N GLU A 69 -11.00 -2.78 -4.38
CA GLU A 69 -11.44 -1.39 -4.60
C GLU A 69 -10.41 -0.64 -5.46
N LEU A 70 -9.13 -0.72 -5.12
CA LEU A 70 -8.06 -0.05 -5.85
C LEU A 70 -7.73 -0.70 -7.19
N GLY A 71 -8.22 -1.91 -7.49
CA GLY A 71 -7.84 -2.65 -8.70
C GLY A 71 -6.36 -3.07 -8.69
N LEU A 72 -5.83 -3.38 -7.50
CA LEU A 72 -4.52 -3.99 -7.28
C LEU A 72 -4.59 -5.53 -7.20
N ALA A 73 -5.78 -6.08 -7.40
CA ALA A 73 -6.19 -7.46 -7.14
C ALA A 73 -6.82 -8.11 -8.37
#